data_AF-A0A2N2Z4F6-F1
#
_entry.id   AF-A0A2N2Z4F6-F1
#
_cell.length_a   1.000
_cell.length_b   1.000
_cell.length_c   1.000
_cell.angle_alpha   90.00
_cell.angle_beta   90.00
_cell.angle_gamma   90.00
#
_symmetry.space_group_name_H-M   'P 1'
#
loop_
_entity.id
_entity.type
_entity.pdbx_description
1 polymer ?
#
loop_
_entity_poly.entity_id
_entity_poly.type
_entity_poly.pdbx_seq_one_letter_code
_entity_poly.pdbx_strand_id
1 'polypeptide(L)'
;EAEKIRLAEETRRKAEEEARIAEQERVRKEAEQRRLAEEARKKAEEDARIAELEKQRKEAEARSLAEAKSKEEALRLEQEFKKQEAERIKLAEEARRKAEEEARIAEQERVKKEAEQRQLAEEARRKSAEEARLAQMEKQKEEANARALAEAQAKEEAQKRLEEQRRLTEEQTRQKAAEDAARRADQLKQEEERIRKETERIRENEERLRQQLLEEQQKKQAELNRQAEERKRQTMADLSANRGNPIPVEDLSARYGSENTVEQVQLNKIILTRTVHNRDGVITFYSRVQHDNGSIYHFKNGELITAWQYQHENK
;
A
#
# COMPACT_ATOMS: atom_id res chain seq x y z
N GLU A 1 88.59 79.77 175.25
CA GLU A 1 87.68 80.28 174.20
C GLU A 1 87.76 79.52 172.87
N ALA A 2 88.95 79.13 172.36
CA ALA A 2 89.08 78.45 171.06
C ALA A 2 88.35 77.09 170.93
N GLU A 3 88.21 76.32 172.00
CA GLU A 3 87.57 74.99 171.97
C GLU A 3 86.04 75.03 171.84
N LYS A 4 85.39 76.08 172.38
CA LYS A 4 83.94 76.29 172.23
C LYS A 4 83.54 76.69 170.81
N ILE A 5 84.42 77.41 170.10
CA ILE A 5 84.20 77.78 168.69
C ILE A 5 84.32 76.54 167.78
N ARG A 6 85.28 75.66 168.06
CA ARG A 6 85.47 74.42 167.30
C ARG A 6 84.27 73.48 167.40
N LEU A 7 83.68 73.32 168.59
CA LEU A 7 82.52 72.46 168.80
C LEU A 7 81.25 73.01 168.11
N ALA A 8 81.07 74.33 168.09
CA ALA A 8 79.95 74.98 167.38
C ALA A 8 80.10 74.89 165.85
N GLU A 9 81.33 74.93 165.34
CA GLU A 9 81.60 74.76 163.91
C GLU A 9 81.41 73.29 163.47
N GLU A 10 81.76 72.32 164.33
CA GLU A 10 81.54 70.90 164.06
C GLU A 10 80.05 70.51 164.09
N THR A 11 79.26 71.06 165.01
CA THR A 11 77.80 70.84 165.03
C THR A 11 77.11 71.50 163.84
N ARG A 12 77.56 72.70 163.43
CA ARG A 12 77.08 73.35 162.20
C ARG A 12 77.43 72.55 160.94
N ARG A 13 78.66 72.01 160.83
CA ARG A 13 79.04 71.13 159.71
C ARG A 13 78.21 69.85 159.66
N LYS A 14 77.94 69.21 160.80
CA LYS A 14 77.07 68.02 160.85
C LYS A 14 75.63 68.34 160.42
N ALA A 15 75.08 69.48 160.85
CA ALA A 15 73.75 69.91 160.44
C ALA A 15 73.68 70.27 158.93
N GLU A 16 74.73 70.88 158.39
CA GLU A 16 74.83 71.22 156.97
C GLU A 16 75.05 69.98 156.10
N GLU A 17 75.82 68.99 156.57
CA GLU A 17 76.00 67.70 155.90
C GLU A 17 74.72 66.86 155.92
N GLU A 18 74.00 66.82 157.05
CA GLU A 18 72.69 66.16 157.17
C GLU A 18 71.63 66.83 156.28
N ALA A 19 71.62 68.16 156.21
CA ALA A 19 70.79 68.90 155.26
C ALA A 19 71.13 68.59 153.79
N ARG A 20 72.42 68.47 153.45
CA ARG A 20 72.87 68.09 152.11
C ARG A 20 72.47 66.66 151.74
N ILE A 21 72.54 65.72 152.70
CA ILE A 21 72.10 64.33 152.49
C ILE A 21 70.58 64.29 152.29
N ALA A 22 69.80 65.01 153.10
CA ALA A 22 68.35 65.09 152.96
C ALA A 22 67.93 65.74 151.62
N GLU A 23 68.62 66.80 151.19
CA GLU A 23 68.40 67.41 149.88
C GLU A 23 68.77 66.46 148.74
N GLN A 24 69.90 65.77 148.84
CA GLN A 24 70.34 64.80 147.83
C GLN A 24 69.39 63.58 147.76
N GLU A 25 68.82 63.13 148.88
CA GLU A 25 67.81 62.08 148.93
C GLU A 25 66.48 62.56 148.32
N ARG A 26 66.07 63.81 148.58
CA ARG A 26 64.90 64.41 147.95
C ARG A 26 65.06 64.54 146.43
N VAL A 27 66.22 64.99 145.97
CA VAL A 27 66.54 65.08 144.53
C VAL A 27 66.56 63.69 143.88
N ARG A 28 67.10 62.66 144.56
CA ARG A 28 67.04 61.27 144.07
C ARG A 28 65.61 60.75 143.98
N LYS A 29 64.78 60.98 145.01
CA LYS A 29 63.36 60.57 145.01
C LYS A 29 62.56 61.30 143.92
N GLU A 30 62.80 62.60 143.72
CA GLU A 30 62.14 63.37 142.65
C GLU A 30 62.59 62.88 141.26
N ALA A 31 63.87 62.57 141.08
CA ALA A 31 64.38 62.00 139.83
C ALA A 31 63.82 60.59 139.56
N GLU A 32 63.69 59.75 140.58
CA GLU A 32 63.10 58.42 140.47
C GLU A 32 61.59 58.49 140.16
N GLN A 33 60.85 59.39 140.82
CA GLN A 33 59.44 59.65 140.50
C GLN A 33 59.28 60.16 139.05
N ARG A 34 60.17 61.04 138.58
CA ARG A 34 60.16 61.49 137.18
C ARG A 34 60.46 60.36 136.20
N ARG A 35 61.41 59.48 136.51
CA ARG A 35 61.71 58.29 135.68
C ARG A 35 60.53 57.32 135.62
N LEU A 36 59.90 57.02 136.76
CA LEU A 36 58.71 56.17 136.82
C LEU A 36 57.53 56.79 136.06
N ALA A 37 57.34 58.11 136.16
CA ALA A 37 56.32 58.82 135.39
C ALA A 37 56.61 58.82 133.88
N GLU A 38 57.87 58.97 133.47
CA GLU A 38 58.29 58.88 132.07
C GLU A 38 58.15 57.46 131.52
N GLU A 39 58.49 56.43 132.31
CA GLU A 39 58.32 55.03 131.94
C GLU A 39 56.84 54.65 131.82
N ALA A 40 56.00 55.10 132.76
CA ALA A 40 54.55 54.94 132.67
C ALA A 40 53.97 55.64 131.43
N ARG A 41 54.46 56.85 131.11
CA ARG A 41 54.07 57.57 129.89
C ARG A 41 54.49 56.85 128.62
N LYS A 42 55.74 56.33 128.56
CA LYS A 42 56.24 55.55 127.43
C LYS A 42 55.43 54.28 127.20
N LYS A 43 55.10 53.57 128.28
CA LYS A 43 54.24 52.38 128.20
C LYS A 43 52.84 52.71 127.69
N ALA A 44 52.23 53.79 128.18
CA ALA A 44 50.93 54.24 127.69
C ALA A 44 50.97 54.69 126.21
N GLU A 45 52.07 55.31 125.77
CA GLU A 45 52.28 55.70 124.37
C GLU A 45 52.52 54.48 123.46
N GLU A 46 53.24 53.47 123.94
CA GLU A 46 53.44 52.20 123.23
C GLU A 46 52.13 51.40 123.10
N ASP A 47 51.36 51.28 124.19
CA ASP A 47 50.04 50.64 124.18
C ASP A 47 49.08 51.38 123.23
N ALA A 48 49.11 52.71 123.21
CA ALA A 48 48.33 53.53 122.26
C ALA A 48 48.76 53.29 120.81
N ARG A 49 50.07 53.17 120.54
CA ARG A 49 50.62 52.89 119.21
C ARG A 49 50.25 51.49 118.72
N ILE A 50 50.28 50.49 119.59
CA ILE A 50 49.86 49.11 119.26
C ILE A 50 48.36 49.10 118.93
N ALA A 51 47.53 49.78 119.74
CA ALA A 51 46.09 49.89 119.47
C ALA A 51 45.80 50.60 118.14
N GLU A 52 46.57 51.64 117.80
CA GLU A 52 46.45 52.33 116.51
C GLU A 52 46.85 51.44 115.34
N LEU A 53 47.98 50.72 115.44
CA LEU A 53 48.42 49.77 114.41
C LEU A 53 47.42 48.63 114.22
N GLU A 54 46.84 48.11 115.30
CA GLU A 54 45.82 47.06 115.22
C GLU A 54 44.54 47.58 114.54
N LYS A 55 44.13 48.81 114.85
CA LYS A 55 43.00 49.47 114.19
C LYS A 55 43.28 49.68 112.70
N GLN A 56 44.47 50.16 112.33
CA GLN A 56 44.88 50.33 110.93
C GLN A 56 44.90 48.98 110.19
N ARG A 57 45.39 47.91 110.83
CA ARG A 57 45.38 46.56 110.24
C ARG A 57 43.96 46.05 110.00
N LYS A 58 43.06 46.19 110.99
CA LYS A 58 41.65 45.79 110.88
C LYS A 58 40.93 46.59 109.78
N GLU A 59 41.21 47.89 109.67
CA GLU A 59 40.64 48.73 108.63
C GLU A 59 41.19 48.38 107.23
N ALA A 60 42.49 48.10 107.11
CA ALA A 60 43.09 47.65 105.86
C ALA A 60 42.55 46.28 105.42
N GLU A 61 42.39 45.33 106.34
CA GLU A 61 41.79 44.03 106.07
C GLU A 61 40.31 44.16 105.65
N ALA A 62 39.53 44.99 106.34
CA ALA A 62 38.15 45.28 105.96
C ALA A 62 38.04 45.92 104.58
N ARG A 63 38.93 46.88 104.24
CA ARG A 63 39.00 47.49 102.90
C ARG A 63 39.41 46.48 101.83
N SER A 64 40.40 45.62 102.10
CA SER A 64 40.82 44.58 101.16
C SER A 64 39.72 43.54 100.92
N LEU A 65 38.96 43.17 101.95
CA LEU A 65 37.83 42.25 101.81
C LEU A 65 36.68 42.89 101.04
N ALA A 66 36.39 44.17 101.26
CA ALA A 66 35.39 44.91 100.50
C ALA A 66 35.79 45.04 99.02
N GLU A 67 37.06 45.35 98.74
CA GLU A 67 37.59 45.41 97.38
C GLU A 67 37.55 44.05 96.68
N ALA A 68 37.93 42.96 97.37
CA ALA A 68 37.86 41.61 96.83
C ALA A 68 36.41 41.21 96.49
N LYS A 69 35.44 41.49 97.37
CA LYS A 69 34.02 41.25 97.12
C LYS A 69 33.50 42.08 95.95
N SER A 70 33.86 43.35 95.87
CA SER A 70 33.46 44.22 94.76
C SER A 70 34.02 43.74 93.41
N LYS A 71 35.27 43.26 93.38
CA LYS A 71 35.87 42.66 92.17
C LYS A 71 35.20 41.35 91.78
N GLU A 72 34.88 40.48 92.74
CA GLU A 72 34.17 39.23 92.46
C GLU A 72 32.75 39.50 91.92
N GLU A 73 32.04 40.47 92.50
CA GLU A 73 30.71 40.87 92.04
C GLU A 73 30.76 41.48 90.62
N ALA A 74 31.75 42.33 90.33
CA ALA A 74 31.96 42.86 88.99
C ALA A 74 32.25 41.75 87.96
N LEU A 75 33.08 40.77 88.30
CA LEU A 75 33.36 39.62 87.45
C LEU A 75 32.13 38.73 87.23
N ARG A 76 31.31 38.53 88.26
CA ARG A 76 30.03 37.80 88.14
C ARG A 76 29.06 38.53 87.21
N LEU A 77 28.92 39.84 87.36
CA LEU A 77 28.07 40.66 86.49
C LEU A 77 28.54 40.62 85.03
N GLU A 78 29.85 40.71 84.78
CA GLU A 78 30.40 40.61 83.43
C GLU A 78 30.18 39.21 82.81
N GLN A 79 30.34 38.14 83.60
CA GLN A 79 30.04 36.78 83.14
C GLN A 79 28.56 36.58 82.86
N GLU A 80 27.67 37.14 83.68
CA GLU A 80 26.23 37.08 83.47
C GLU A 80 25.83 37.85 82.21
N PHE A 81 26.39 39.05 82.00
CA PHE A 81 26.18 39.83 80.79
C PHE A 81 26.64 39.06 79.53
N LYS A 82 27.84 38.47 79.55
CA LYS A 82 28.34 37.64 78.44
C LYS A 82 27.46 36.42 78.17
N LYS A 83 26.91 35.79 79.22
CA LYS A 83 25.97 34.66 79.06
C LYS A 83 24.66 35.11 78.43
N GLN A 84 24.08 36.22 78.90
CA GLN A 84 22.85 36.78 78.32
C GLN A 84 23.06 37.23 76.87
N GLU A 85 24.20 37.83 76.54
CA GLU A 85 24.54 38.21 75.17
C GLU A 85 24.69 36.98 74.26
N ALA A 86 25.42 35.95 74.72
CA ALA A 86 25.55 34.70 73.98
C ALA A 86 24.20 33.99 73.77
N GLU A 87 23.31 34.02 74.76
CA GLU A 87 21.95 33.47 74.64
C GLU A 87 21.10 34.27 73.64
N ARG A 88 21.19 35.61 73.67
CA ARG A 88 20.52 36.47 72.70
C ARG A 88 21.01 36.21 71.27
N ILE A 89 22.32 36.04 71.07
CA ILE A 89 22.89 35.70 69.76
C ILE A 89 22.38 34.34 69.29
N LYS A 90 22.37 33.32 70.16
CA LYS A 90 21.84 31.99 69.82
C LYS A 90 20.36 32.03 69.44
N LEU A 91 19.55 32.77 70.19
CA LEU A 91 18.12 32.90 69.90
C LEU A 91 17.88 33.64 68.57
N ALA A 92 18.66 34.69 68.28
CA ALA A 92 18.60 35.39 67.01
C ALA A 92 19.04 34.51 65.83
N GLU A 93 20.08 33.68 66.02
CA GLU A 93 20.53 32.73 65.01
C GLU A 93 19.49 31.64 64.77
N GLU A 94 18.87 31.10 65.82
CA GLU A 94 17.80 30.10 65.70
C GLU A 94 16.58 30.69 64.98
N ALA A 95 16.17 31.92 65.31
CA ALA A 95 15.09 32.62 64.62
C ALA A 95 15.42 32.84 63.14
N ARG A 96 16.66 33.22 62.82
CA ARG A 96 17.12 33.37 61.43
C ARG A 96 17.10 32.03 60.68
N ARG A 97 17.57 30.95 61.30
CA ARG A 97 17.54 29.60 60.69
C ARG A 97 16.11 29.14 60.41
N LYS A 98 15.17 29.37 61.32
CA LYS A 98 13.75 29.05 61.10
C LYS A 98 13.16 29.85 59.94
N ALA A 99 13.43 31.16 59.87
CA ALA A 99 12.97 32.00 58.78
C ALA A 99 13.57 31.60 57.43
N GLU A 100 14.85 31.22 57.40
CA GLU A 100 15.51 30.72 56.18
C GLU A 100 14.96 29.36 55.74
N GLU A 101 14.68 28.46 56.67
CA GLU A 101 14.05 27.17 56.37
C GLU A 101 12.63 27.34 55.83
N GLU A 102 11.82 28.22 56.44
CA GLU A 102 10.47 28.54 55.95
C GLU A 102 10.51 29.17 54.54
N ALA A 103 11.46 30.10 54.30
CA ALA A 103 11.67 30.67 52.98
C ALA A 103 12.08 29.61 51.94
N ARG A 104 12.95 28.66 52.31
CA ARG A 104 13.36 27.55 51.44
C ARG A 104 12.20 26.63 51.10
N ILE A 105 11.32 26.34 52.08
CA ILE A 105 10.12 25.52 51.84
C ILE A 105 9.16 26.25 50.90
N ALA A 106 8.89 27.54 51.13
CA ALA A 106 8.04 28.35 50.26
C ALA A 106 8.60 28.44 48.83
N GLU A 107 9.91 28.59 48.67
CA GLU A 107 10.56 28.57 47.36
C GLU A 107 10.43 27.20 46.68
N GLN A 108 10.66 26.10 47.41
CA GLN A 108 10.47 24.75 46.88
C GLN A 108 9.02 24.50 46.43
N GLU A 109 8.03 24.97 47.19
CA GLU A 109 6.63 24.89 46.78
C GLU A 109 6.34 25.73 45.54
N ARG A 110 6.89 26.94 45.44
CA ARG A 110 6.74 27.79 44.25
C ARG A 110 7.34 27.12 43.01
N VAL A 111 8.53 26.52 43.14
CA VAL A 111 9.20 25.80 42.06
C VAL A 111 8.40 24.56 41.65
N LYS A 112 7.86 23.79 42.61
CA LYS A 112 6.98 22.64 42.30
C LYS A 112 5.73 23.07 41.56
N LYS A 113 5.03 24.11 42.04
CA LYS A 113 3.83 24.66 41.38
C LYS A 113 4.14 25.19 39.98
N GLU A 114 5.27 25.87 39.80
CA GLU A 114 5.70 26.34 38.48
C GLU A 114 6.03 25.17 37.53
N ALA A 115 6.68 24.13 38.03
CA ALA A 115 6.96 22.92 37.25
C ALA A 115 5.68 22.18 36.84
N GLU A 116 4.72 22.01 37.76
CA GLU A 116 3.41 21.42 37.48
C GLU A 116 2.62 22.25 36.45
N GLN A 117 2.60 23.58 36.59
CA GLN A 117 1.96 24.46 35.61
C GLN A 117 2.61 24.36 34.22
N ARG A 118 3.95 24.28 34.15
CA ARG A 118 4.66 24.06 32.88
C ARG A 118 4.32 22.71 32.27
N GLN A 119 4.26 21.64 33.07
CA GLN A 119 3.88 20.32 32.59
C GLN A 119 2.43 20.30 32.08
N LEU A 120 1.49 20.91 32.80
CA LEU A 120 0.10 21.01 32.38
C LEU A 120 -0.04 21.81 31.07
N ALA A 121 0.70 22.92 30.93
CA ALA A 121 0.72 23.71 29.71
C ALA A 121 1.35 22.94 28.53
N GLU A 122 2.40 22.15 28.78
CA GLU A 122 3.01 21.30 27.76
C GLU A 122 2.06 20.16 27.34
N GLU A 123 1.39 19.51 28.29
CA GLU A 123 0.41 18.46 28.00
C GLU A 123 -0.78 19.01 27.19
N ALA A 124 -1.29 20.19 27.55
CA ALA A 124 -2.34 20.86 26.79
C ALA A 124 -1.88 21.19 25.35
N ARG A 125 -0.64 21.66 25.18
CA ARG A 125 -0.05 21.88 23.85
C ARG A 125 0.12 20.58 23.07
N ARG A 126 0.55 19.49 23.71
CA ARG A 126 0.70 18.18 23.08
C ARG A 126 -0.65 17.65 22.61
N LYS A 127 -1.69 17.71 23.45
CA LYS A 127 -3.06 17.30 23.08
C LYS A 127 -3.60 18.12 21.90
N SER A 128 -3.47 19.45 21.94
CA SER A 128 -3.89 20.30 20.83
C SER A 128 -3.11 20.02 19.53
N ALA A 129 -1.81 19.75 19.61
CA ALA A 129 -1.00 19.37 18.46
C ALA A 129 -1.39 17.99 17.90
N GLU A 130 -1.74 17.04 18.76
CA GLU A 130 -2.21 15.71 18.36
C GLU A 130 -3.59 15.79 17.68
N GLU A 131 -4.53 16.53 18.25
CA GLU A 131 -5.84 16.81 17.63
C GLU A 131 -5.68 17.49 16.26
N ALA A 132 -4.80 18.48 16.15
CA ALA A 132 -4.52 19.14 14.87
C ALA A 132 -3.93 18.16 13.83
N ARG A 133 -3.05 17.24 14.27
CA ARG A 133 -2.47 16.21 13.41
C ARG A 133 -3.51 15.18 12.97
N LEU A 134 -4.42 14.77 13.86
CA LEU A 134 -5.53 13.88 13.54
C LEU A 134 -6.48 14.54 12.53
N ALA A 135 -6.88 15.79 12.75
CA ALA A 135 -7.70 16.55 11.82
C ALA A 135 -7.02 16.71 10.45
N GLN A 136 -5.70 16.90 10.41
CA GLN A 136 -4.94 16.94 9.16
C GLN A 136 -4.93 15.58 8.45
N MET A 137 -4.75 14.48 9.19
CA MET A 137 -4.83 13.13 8.61
C MET A 137 -6.22 12.79 8.08
N GLU A 138 -7.28 13.20 8.78
CA GLU A 138 -8.66 13.02 8.30
C GLU A 138 -8.89 13.81 7.01
N LYS A 139 -8.50 15.10 6.96
CA LYS A 139 -8.58 15.89 5.72
C LYS A 139 -7.81 15.26 4.57
N GLN A 140 -6.60 14.73 4.83
CA GLN A 140 -5.84 14.02 3.79
C GLN A 140 -6.54 12.75 3.32
N LYS A 141 -7.18 11.99 4.22
CA LYS A 141 -7.99 10.83 3.84
C LYS A 141 -9.21 11.22 3.04
N GLU A 142 -9.94 12.25 3.45
CA GLU A 142 -11.10 12.78 2.72
C GLU A 142 -10.70 13.27 1.34
N GLU A 143 -9.60 14.01 1.23
CA GLU A 143 -9.07 14.47 -0.05
C GLU A 143 -8.62 13.31 -0.94
N ALA A 144 -7.93 12.31 -0.37
CA ALA A 144 -7.54 11.11 -1.11
C ALA A 144 -8.76 10.32 -1.60
N ASN A 145 -9.80 10.17 -0.77
CA ASN A 145 -11.05 9.51 -1.14
C ASN A 145 -11.80 10.30 -2.22
N ALA A 146 -11.86 11.63 -2.11
CA ALA A 146 -12.47 12.49 -3.11
C ALA A 146 -11.74 12.40 -4.45
N ARG A 147 -10.40 12.41 -4.44
CA ARG A 147 -9.58 12.20 -5.65
C ARG A 147 -9.80 10.82 -6.26
N ALA A 148 -9.83 9.77 -5.44
CA ALA A 148 -10.08 8.41 -5.92
C ALA A 148 -11.49 8.26 -6.53
N LEU A 149 -12.51 8.89 -5.93
CA LEU A 149 -13.86 8.92 -6.47
C LEU A 149 -13.92 9.68 -7.80
N ALA A 150 -13.30 10.86 -7.87
CA ALA A 150 -13.22 11.64 -9.12
C ALA A 150 -12.48 10.88 -10.22
N GLU A 151 -11.40 10.19 -9.90
CA GLU A 151 -10.66 9.34 -10.85
C GLU A 151 -11.50 8.14 -11.32
N ALA A 152 -12.25 7.50 -10.42
CA ALA A 152 -13.15 6.41 -10.77
C ALA A 152 -14.27 6.89 -11.73
N GLN A 153 -14.88 8.04 -11.44
CA GLN A 153 -15.89 8.67 -12.30
C GLN A 153 -15.31 9.04 -13.67
N ALA A 154 -14.11 9.64 -13.72
CA ALA A 154 -13.45 9.97 -14.97
C ALA A 154 -13.13 8.72 -15.81
N LYS A 155 -12.72 7.61 -15.18
CA LYS A 155 -12.50 6.32 -15.85
C LYS A 155 -13.80 5.73 -16.39
N GLU A 156 -14.88 5.77 -15.62
CA GLU A 156 -16.19 5.28 -16.06
C GLU A 156 -16.71 6.11 -17.25
N GLU A 157 -16.58 7.44 -17.19
CA GLU A 157 -16.95 8.33 -18.29
C GLU A 157 -16.09 8.07 -19.54
N ALA A 158 -14.78 7.88 -19.38
CA ALA A 158 -13.89 7.53 -20.48
C ALA A 158 -14.26 6.18 -21.11
N GLN A 159 -14.65 5.18 -20.31
CA GLN A 159 -15.14 3.89 -20.82
C GLN A 159 -16.45 4.04 -21.59
N LYS A 160 -17.41 4.82 -21.07
CA LYS A 160 -18.67 5.12 -21.76
C LYS A 160 -18.43 5.80 -23.10
N ARG A 161 -17.53 6.80 -23.15
CA ARG A 161 -17.15 7.46 -24.41
C ARG A 161 -16.48 6.50 -25.39
N LEU A 162 -15.62 5.60 -24.91
CA LEU A 162 -15.00 4.59 -25.77
C LEU A 162 -16.02 3.57 -26.29
N GLU A 163 -16.97 3.13 -25.46
CA GLU A 163 -18.05 2.23 -25.88
C GLU A 163 -18.98 2.91 -26.89
N GLU A 164 -19.36 4.17 -26.65
CA GLU A 164 -20.15 4.96 -27.58
C GLU A 164 -19.42 5.13 -28.93
N GLN A 165 -18.12 5.44 -28.91
CA GLN A 165 -17.31 5.52 -30.12
C GLN A 165 -17.27 4.18 -30.85
N ARG A 166 -17.12 3.06 -30.12
CA ARG A 166 -17.18 1.71 -30.71
C ARG A 166 -18.54 1.44 -31.35
N ARG A 167 -19.64 1.74 -30.66
CA ARG A 167 -21.00 1.59 -31.19
C ARG A 167 -21.20 2.42 -32.45
N LEU A 168 -20.75 3.68 -32.45
CA LEU A 168 -20.82 4.54 -33.63
C LEU A 168 -20.01 3.95 -34.79
N THR A 169 -18.79 3.45 -34.53
CA THR A 169 -17.99 2.80 -35.58
C THR A 169 -18.64 1.51 -36.09
N GLU A 170 -19.19 0.69 -35.20
CA GLU A 170 -19.89 -0.55 -35.57
C GLU A 170 -21.14 -0.23 -36.39
N GLU A 171 -21.93 0.76 -35.98
CA GLU A 171 -23.09 1.23 -36.71
C GLU A 171 -22.70 1.77 -38.09
N GLN A 172 -21.65 2.59 -38.19
CA GLN A 172 -21.14 3.07 -39.48
C GLN A 172 -20.68 1.93 -40.38
N THR A 173 -20.00 0.91 -39.82
CA THR A 173 -19.59 -0.26 -40.60
C THR A 173 -20.80 -1.09 -41.06
N ARG A 174 -21.82 -1.22 -40.22
CA ARG A 174 -23.06 -1.92 -40.54
C ARG A 174 -23.87 -1.18 -41.61
N GLN A 175 -23.96 0.14 -41.51
CA GLN A 175 -24.62 0.99 -42.52
C GLN A 175 -23.91 0.90 -43.87
N LYS A 176 -22.57 1.00 -43.90
CA LYS A 176 -21.79 0.81 -45.14
C LYS A 176 -21.97 -0.59 -45.72
N ALA A 177 -21.90 -1.64 -44.90
CA ALA A 177 -22.12 -3.01 -45.35
C ALA A 177 -23.55 -3.24 -45.87
N ALA A 178 -24.56 -2.64 -45.23
CA ALA A 178 -25.95 -2.71 -45.67
C ALA A 178 -26.17 -1.95 -46.99
N GLU A 179 -25.56 -0.78 -47.15
CA GLU A 179 -25.60 0.00 -48.39
C GLU A 179 -24.93 -0.77 -49.55
N ASP A 180 -23.74 -1.34 -49.32
CA ASP A 180 -23.06 -2.17 -50.31
C ASP A 180 -23.85 -3.42 -50.67
N ALA A 181 -24.49 -4.07 -49.69
CA ALA A 181 -25.37 -5.23 -49.93
C ALA A 181 -26.61 -4.83 -50.75
N ALA A 182 -27.22 -3.68 -50.46
CA ALA A 182 -28.36 -3.16 -51.23
C ALA A 182 -27.96 -2.85 -52.68
N ARG A 183 -26.81 -2.20 -52.89
CA ARG A 183 -26.26 -1.94 -54.24
C ARG A 183 -26.02 -3.24 -55.02
N ARG A 184 -25.46 -4.27 -54.38
CA ARG A 184 -25.26 -5.59 -55.02
C ARG A 184 -26.58 -6.28 -55.33
N ALA A 185 -27.57 -6.21 -54.44
CA ALA A 185 -28.89 -6.78 -54.68
C ALA A 185 -29.59 -6.10 -55.86
N ASP A 186 -29.48 -4.77 -55.99
CA ASP A 186 -30.04 -4.04 -57.13
C ASP A 186 -29.29 -4.37 -58.44
N GLN A 187 -27.97 -4.56 -58.40
CA GLN A 187 -27.20 -5.06 -59.55
C GLN A 187 -27.67 -6.46 -59.98
N LEU A 188 -27.84 -7.39 -59.03
CA LEU A 188 -28.34 -8.73 -59.33
C LEU A 188 -29.75 -8.70 -59.93
N LYS A 189 -30.65 -7.86 -59.42
CA LYS A 189 -31.99 -7.69 -60.03
C LYS A 189 -31.90 -7.18 -61.46
N GLN A 190 -31.01 -6.22 -61.74
CA GLN A 190 -30.79 -5.72 -63.09
C GLN A 190 -30.22 -6.81 -64.01
N GLU A 191 -29.28 -7.63 -63.52
CA GLU A 191 -28.74 -8.78 -64.25
C GLU A 191 -29.82 -9.85 -64.48
N GLU A 192 -30.63 -10.19 -63.49
CA GLU A 192 -31.76 -11.11 -63.62
C GLU A 192 -32.76 -10.60 -64.66
N GLU A 193 -33.09 -9.30 -64.65
CA GLU A 193 -33.97 -8.71 -65.66
C GLU A 193 -33.35 -8.77 -67.06
N ARG A 194 -32.03 -8.54 -67.19
CA ARG A 194 -31.31 -8.68 -68.47
C ARG A 194 -31.32 -10.13 -68.96
N ILE A 195 -31.01 -11.09 -68.09
CA ILE A 195 -31.05 -12.52 -68.40
C ILE A 195 -32.46 -12.93 -68.80
N ARG A 196 -33.49 -12.44 -68.10
CA ARG A 196 -34.88 -12.70 -68.45
C ARG A 196 -35.23 -12.18 -69.84
N LYS A 197 -34.90 -10.92 -70.15
CA LYS A 197 -35.13 -10.35 -71.49
C LYS A 197 -34.36 -11.09 -72.57
N GLU A 198 -33.14 -11.53 -72.28
CA GLU A 198 -32.31 -12.28 -73.22
C GLU A 198 -32.82 -13.70 -73.46
N THR A 199 -33.28 -14.39 -72.41
CA THR A 199 -33.93 -15.70 -72.55
C THR A 199 -35.25 -15.61 -73.29
N GLU A 200 -36.06 -14.56 -73.07
CA GLU A 200 -37.27 -14.28 -73.87
C GLU A 200 -36.91 -14.05 -75.35
N ARG A 201 -35.87 -13.26 -75.65
CA ARG A 201 -35.37 -13.05 -77.03
C ARG A 201 -34.88 -14.34 -77.69
N ILE A 202 -34.14 -15.18 -76.95
CA ILE A 202 -33.68 -16.48 -77.47
C ILE A 202 -34.88 -17.35 -77.79
N ARG A 203 -35.88 -17.39 -76.91
CA ARG A 203 -37.12 -18.14 -77.13
C ARG A 203 -37.88 -17.67 -78.37
N GLU A 204 -38.05 -16.36 -78.53
CA GLU A 204 -38.68 -15.78 -79.73
C GLU A 204 -37.89 -16.11 -81.01
N ASN A 205 -36.56 -16.03 -80.97
CA ASN A 205 -35.72 -16.41 -82.10
C ASN A 205 -35.80 -17.90 -82.42
N GLU A 206 -35.84 -18.77 -81.41
CA GLU A 206 -36.02 -20.20 -81.60
C GLU A 206 -37.40 -20.53 -82.19
N GLU A 207 -38.46 -19.88 -81.72
CA GLU A 207 -39.80 -20.02 -82.28
C GLU A 207 -39.87 -19.53 -83.73
N ARG A 208 -39.23 -18.40 -84.06
CA ARG A 208 -39.09 -17.93 -85.45
C ARG A 208 -38.34 -18.94 -86.32
N LEU A 209 -37.24 -19.50 -85.82
CA LEU A 209 -36.47 -20.50 -86.55
C LEU A 209 -37.28 -21.79 -86.77
N ARG A 210 -38.04 -22.23 -85.76
CA ARG A 210 -38.99 -23.36 -85.88
C ARG A 210 -40.08 -23.09 -86.92
N GLN A 211 -40.64 -21.87 -86.95
CA GLN A 211 -41.61 -21.47 -87.97
C GLN A 211 -41.00 -21.46 -89.38
N GLN A 212 -39.81 -20.88 -89.54
CA GLN A 212 -39.09 -20.88 -90.82
C GLN A 212 -38.80 -22.30 -91.30
N LEU A 213 -38.35 -23.19 -90.41
CA LEU A 213 -38.12 -24.59 -90.74
C LEU A 213 -39.42 -25.29 -91.16
N LEU A 214 -40.53 -25.03 -90.48
CA LEU A 214 -41.83 -25.59 -90.84
C LEU A 214 -42.31 -25.07 -92.21
N GLU A 215 -42.16 -23.78 -92.48
CA GLU A 215 -42.45 -23.20 -93.79
C GLU A 215 -41.54 -23.76 -94.89
N GLU A 216 -40.26 -23.98 -94.60
CA GLU A 216 -39.31 -24.60 -95.53
C GLU A 216 -39.71 -26.05 -95.82
N GLN A 217 -40.09 -26.82 -94.80
CA GLN A 217 -40.63 -28.18 -94.96
C GLN A 217 -41.91 -28.17 -95.79
N GLN A 218 -42.83 -27.24 -95.54
CA GLN A 218 -44.06 -27.10 -96.33
C GLN A 218 -43.77 -26.69 -97.78
N LYS A 219 -42.85 -25.75 -98.02
CA LYS A 219 -42.42 -25.35 -99.36
C LYS A 219 -41.76 -26.52 -100.09
N LYS A 220 -40.87 -27.24 -99.42
CA LYS A 220 -40.21 -28.43 -99.97
C LYS A 220 -41.22 -29.53 -100.28
N GLN A 221 -42.22 -29.74 -99.42
CA GLN A 221 -43.30 -30.69 -99.65
C GLN A 221 -44.21 -30.24 -100.81
N ALA A 222 -44.52 -28.95 -100.90
CA ALA A 222 -45.29 -28.37 -102.00
C ALA A 222 -44.52 -28.44 -103.33
N GLU A 223 -43.21 -28.22 -103.30
CA GLU A 223 -42.31 -28.37 -104.45
C GLU A 223 -42.21 -29.84 -104.86
N LEU A 224 -42.06 -30.77 -103.92
CA LEU A 224 -42.11 -32.20 -104.19
C LEU A 224 -43.45 -32.62 -104.80
N ASN A 225 -44.56 -32.09 -104.30
CA ASN A 225 -45.89 -32.32 -104.85
C ASN A 225 -46.03 -31.71 -106.25
N ARG A 226 -45.48 -30.52 -106.49
CA ARG A 226 -45.45 -29.87 -107.81
C ARG A 226 -44.61 -30.65 -108.79
N GLN A 227 -43.44 -31.12 -108.39
CA GLN A 227 -42.59 -32.02 -109.19
C GLN A 227 -43.27 -33.37 -109.42
N ALA A 228 -44.04 -33.89 -108.45
CA ALA A 228 -44.83 -35.10 -108.62
C ALA A 228 -46.01 -34.90 -109.59
N GLU A 229 -46.66 -33.73 -109.57
CA GLU A 229 -47.69 -33.33 -110.54
C GLU A 229 -47.10 -33.08 -111.93
N GLU A 230 -45.93 -32.46 -112.04
CA GLU A 230 -45.18 -32.31 -113.30
C GLU A 230 -44.71 -33.67 -113.82
N ARG A 231 -44.23 -34.56 -112.95
CA ARG A 231 -43.94 -35.96 -113.28
C ARG A 231 -45.20 -36.72 -113.66
N LYS A 232 -46.36 -36.48 -113.04
CA LYS A 232 -47.66 -37.07 -113.46
C LYS A 232 -48.09 -36.55 -114.83
N ARG A 233 -47.86 -35.27 -115.12
CA ARG A 233 -48.09 -34.69 -116.45
C ARG A 233 -47.12 -35.24 -117.49
N GLN A 234 -45.86 -35.43 -117.14
CA GLN A 234 -44.86 -36.08 -117.99
C GLN A 234 -45.15 -37.57 -118.16
N THR A 235 -45.56 -38.31 -117.12
CA THR A 235 -45.93 -39.72 -117.24
C THR A 235 -47.27 -39.92 -117.97
N MET A 236 -48.23 -38.99 -117.88
CA MET A 236 -49.40 -38.98 -118.78
C MET A 236 -49.04 -38.60 -120.22
N ALA A 237 -47.93 -37.90 -120.46
CA ALA A 237 -47.42 -37.60 -121.80
C ALA A 237 -46.51 -38.73 -122.37
N ASP A 238 -45.85 -39.51 -121.51
CA ASP A 238 -44.90 -40.56 -121.89
C ASP A 238 -45.47 -42.00 -121.80
N LEU A 239 -46.72 -42.17 -121.38
CA LEU A 239 -47.46 -43.45 -121.44
C LEU A 239 -47.88 -43.87 -122.87
N SER A 240 -47.23 -43.34 -123.91
CA SER A 240 -47.33 -43.78 -125.30
C SER A 240 -46.00 -44.28 -125.89
N ALA A 241 -44.99 -44.60 -125.09
CA ALA A 241 -43.82 -45.29 -125.63
C ALA A 241 -43.05 -46.11 -124.59
N ASN A 242 -43.04 -47.41 -124.86
CA ASN A 242 -41.97 -48.36 -124.56
C ASN A 242 -42.00 -49.18 -123.26
N ARG A 243 -41.80 -50.48 -123.53
CA ARG A 243 -41.75 -51.62 -122.61
C ARG A 243 -40.30 -51.90 -122.20
N GLY A 244 -40.17 -52.55 -121.04
CA GLY A 244 -38.97 -53.31 -120.62
C GLY A 244 -37.98 -52.47 -119.82
N ASN A 245 -37.33 -52.95 -118.75
CA ASN A 245 -37.12 -54.30 -118.25
C ASN A 245 -36.80 -54.23 -116.71
N PRO A 246 -36.92 -55.35 -115.96
CA PRO A 246 -36.81 -55.37 -114.50
C PRO A 246 -35.36 -55.45 -113.99
N ILE A 247 -35.11 -54.85 -112.82
CA ILE A 247 -33.83 -54.93 -112.08
C ILE A 247 -33.76 -56.27 -111.32
N PRO A 248 -32.60 -56.94 -111.26
CA PRO A 248 -32.49 -58.34 -110.84
C PRO A 248 -32.57 -58.49 -109.32
N VAL A 249 -33.31 -59.50 -108.88
CA VAL A 249 -33.38 -59.97 -107.49
C VAL A 249 -32.17 -60.86 -107.25
N GLU A 250 -31.32 -60.48 -106.31
CA GLU A 250 -30.10 -61.22 -105.97
C GLU A 250 -30.49 -62.54 -105.27
N ASP A 251 -30.24 -63.66 -105.97
CA ASP A 251 -30.73 -64.99 -105.61
C ASP A 251 -29.88 -65.61 -104.49
N LEU A 252 -30.25 -65.32 -103.24
CA LEU A 252 -29.61 -65.85 -102.02
C LEU A 252 -29.70 -67.39 -101.93
N SER A 253 -30.54 -68.04 -102.73
CA SER A 253 -30.71 -69.50 -102.78
C SER A 253 -29.52 -70.22 -103.42
N ALA A 254 -28.81 -69.57 -104.36
CA ALA A 254 -27.66 -70.17 -105.03
C ALA A 254 -26.39 -70.25 -104.16
N ARG A 255 -26.30 -69.45 -103.08
CA ARG A 255 -25.11 -69.36 -102.21
C ARG A 255 -25.17 -70.24 -100.96
N TYR A 256 -26.38 -70.59 -100.51
CA TYR A 256 -26.65 -71.46 -99.34
C TYR A 256 -27.53 -72.65 -99.75
N GLY A 257 -27.11 -73.40 -100.77
CA GLY A 257 -27.88 -74.49 -101.39
C GLY A 257 -27.96 -75.80 -100.59
N SER A 258 -27.39 -75.86 -99.38
CA SER A 258 -27.50 -77.00 -98.46
C SER A 258 -28.32 -76.62 -97.22
N GLU A 259 -29.22 -77.50 -96.76
CA GLU A 259 -30.22 -77.22 -95.71
C GLU A 259 -29.61 -76.56 -94.45
N ASN A 260 -28.38 -76.93 -94.09
CA ASN A 260 -27.61 -76.31 -93.01
C ASN A 260 -26.18 -75.97 -93.47
N THR A 261 -25.75 -74.72 -93.31
CA THR A 261 -24.37 -74.28 -93.54
C THR A 261 -23.80 -73.68 -92.26
N VAL A 262 -22.63 -74.13 -91.79
CA VAL A 262 -21.97 -73.56 -90.61
C VAL A 262 -20.66 -72.90 -91.03
N GLU A 263 -20.55 -71.60 -90.79
CA GLU A 263 -19.36 -70.79 -91.01
C GLU A 263 -18.77 -70.38 -89.65
N GLN A 264 -17.48 -70.63 -89.45
CA GLN A 264 -16.77 -70.17 -88.26
C GLN A 264 -15.72 -69.15 -88.68
N VAL A 265 -15.81 -67.95 -88.13
CA VAL A 265 -14.89 -66.85 -88.37
C VAL A 265 -14.23 -66.48 -87.05
N GLN A 266 -12.91 -66.64 -86.98
CA GLN A 266 -12.12 -66.21 -85.84
C GLN A 266 -11.63 -64.78 -86.09
N LEU A 267 -12.03 -63.86 -85.22
CA LEU A 267 -11.62 -62.46 -85.22
C LEU A 267 -10.78 -62.19 -83.97
N ASN A 268 -10.03 -61.08 -83.97
CA ASN A 268 -9.17 -60.76 -82.82
C ASN A 268 -10.01 -60.61 -81.55
N LYS A 269 -9.80 -61.50 -80.57
CA LYS A 269 -10.55 -61.62 -79.29
C LYS A 269 -12.00 -62.12 -79.36
N ILE A 270 -12.49 -62.58 -80.53
CA ILE A 270 -13.86 -63.09 -80.69
C ILE A 270 -13.90 -64.30 -81.63
N ILE A 271 -14.62 -65.35 -81.25
CA ILE A 271 -14.99 -66.47 -82.11
C ILE A 271 -16.45 -66.32 -82.50
N LEU A 272 -16.73 -66.10 -83.79
CA LEU A 272 -18.07 -66.03 -84.36
C LEU A 272 -18.39 -67.33 -85.08
N THR A 273 -19.44 -68.02 -84.67
CA THR A 273 -20.00 -69.18 -85.37
C THR A 273 -21.36 -68.81 -85.92
N ARG A 274 -21.49 -68.74 -87.24
CA ARG A 274 -22.74 -68.46 -87.96
C ARG A 274 -23.29 -69.75 -88.57
N THR A 275 -24.47 -70.15 -88.14
CA THR A 275 -25.26 -71.22 -88.76
C THR A 275 -26.34 -70.62 -89.64
N VAL A 276 -26.43 -71.09 -90.88
CA VAL A 276 -27.43 -70.68 -91.86
C VAL A 276 -28.34 -71.88 -92.10
N HIS A 277 -29.62 -71.72 -91.82
CA HIS A 277 -30.65 -72.70 -92.20
C HIS A 277 -31.38 -72.19 -93.42
N ASN A 278 -31.51 -73.05 -94.44
CA ASN A 278 -32.34 -72.81 -95.61
C ASN A 278 -33.45 -73.86 -95.62
N ARG A 279 -34.58 -73.53 -94.99
CA ARG A 279 -35.79 -74.39 -94.98
C ARG A 279 -36.84 -73.72 -95.87
N ASP A 280 -37.33 -74.45 -96.87
CA ASP A 280 -38.39 -74.01 -97.79
C ASP A 280 -38.14 -72.65 -98.46
N GLY A 281 -36.87 -72.33 -98.74
CA GLY A 281 -36.46 -71.06 -99.37
C GLY A 281 -36.40 -69.85 -98.42
N VAL A 282 -36.63 -70.05 -97.11
CA VAL A 282 -36.46 -69.01 -96.08
C VAL A 282 -35.12 -69.20 -95.38
N ILE A 283 -34.22 -68.24 -95.58
CA ILE A 283 -32.87 -68.28 -95.00
C ILE A 283 -32.87 -67.63 -93.62
N THR A 284 -32.54 -68.41 -92.59
CA THR A 284 -32.41 -67.93 -91.21
C THR A 284 -30.97 -68.03 -90.75
N PHE A 285 -30.45 -66.94 -90.19
CA PHE A 285 -29.08 -66.85 -89.70
C PHE A 285 -29.04 -66.89 -88.18
N TYR A 286 -28.39 -67.90 -87.61
CA TYR A 286 -28.07 -67.97 -86.19
C TYR A 286 -26.59 -67.65 -85.99
N SER A 287 -26.26 -66.75 -85.08
CA SER A 287 -24.86 -66.39 -84.80
C SER A 287 -24.56 -66.56 -83.32
N ARG A 288 -23.48 -67.27 -82.98
CA ARG A 288 -22.93 -67.38 -81.63
C ARG A 288 -21.60 -66.64 -81.59
N VAL A 289 -21.52 -65.65 -80.71
CA VAL A 289 -20.35 -64.78 -80.54
C VAL A 289 -19.74 -65.06 -79.18
N GLN A 290 -18.53 -65.61 -79.16
CA GLN A 290 -17.78 -65.88 -77.95
C GLN A 290 -16.61 -64.92 -77.83
N HIS A 291 -16.59 -64.12 -76.78
CA HIS A 291 -15.50 -63.19 -76.47
C HIS A 291 -14.41 -63.87 -75.63
N ASP A 292 -13.17 -63.37 -75.71
CA ASP A 292 -12.03 -63.82 -74.90
C ASP A 292 -12.25 -63.68 -73.38
N ASN A 293 -13.09 -62.73 -72.97
CA ASN A 293 -13.51 -62.52 -71.58
C ASN A 293 -14.55 -63.54 -71.06
N GLY A 294 -14.91 -64.55 -71.86
CA GLY A 294 -15.84 -65.62 -71.49
C GLY A 294 -17.33 -65.31 -71.72
N SER A 295 -17.68 -64.10 -72.18
CA SER A 295 -19.06 -63.73 -72.49
C SER A 295 -19.50 -64.35 -73.82
N ILE A 296 -20.70 -64.94 -73.84
CA ILE A 296 -21.27 -65.58 -75.03
C ILE A 296 -22.63 -64.96 -75.35
N TYR A 297 -22.77 -64.42 -76.56
CA TYR A 297 -24.01 -63.84 -77.07
C TYR A 297 -24.54 -64.65 -78.26
N HIS A 298 -25.86 -64.72 -78.37
CA HIS A 298 -26.54 -65.48 -79.43
C HIS A 298 -27.48 -64.55 -80.19
N PHE A 299 -27.52 -64.69 -81.51
CA PHE A 299 -28.34 -63.85 -82.39
C PHE A 299 -29.12 -64.71 -83.38
N LYS A 300 -30.31 -64.25 -83.76
CA LYS A 300 -31.12 -64.77 -84.87
C LYS A 300 -31.46 -63.60 -85.80
N ASN A 301 -31.06 -63.70 -87.06
CA ASN A 301 -31.23 -62.66 -88.08
C ASN A 301 -30.74 -61.25 -87.65
N GLY A 302 -29.72 -61.21 -86.78
CA GLY A 302 -29.16 -59.95 -86.25
C GLY A 302 -29.77 -59.45 -84.94
N GLU A 303 -30.84 -60.08 -84.45
CA GLU A 303 -31.47 -59.75 -83.16
C GLU A 303 -30.93 -60.65 -82.04
N LEU A 304 -30.70 -60.08 -80.85
CA LEU A 304 -30.18 -60.80 -79.69
C LEU A 304 -31.23 -61.77 -79.15
N ILE A 305 -30.87 -63.04 -79.01
CA ILE A 305 -31.72 -64.09 -78.44
C ILE A 305 -31.04 -64.74 -77.24
N THR A 306 -31.85 -65.41 -76.42
CA THR A 306 -31.31 -66.15 -75.27
C THR A 306 -30.55 -67.41 -75.70
N ALA A 307 -29.62 -67.87 -74.85
CA ALA A 307 -28.87 -69.10 -75.10
C ALA A 307 -29.78 -70.34 -75.25
N TRP A 308 -30.89 -70.38 -74.50
CA TRP A 308 -31.88 -71.44 -74.59
C TRP A 308 -32.59 -71.44 -75.96
N GLN A 309 -33.03 -70.28 -76.44
CA GLN A 309 -33.65 -70.15 -77.77
C GLN A 309 -32.68 -70.58 -78.87
N TYR A 310 -31.43 -70.16 -78.80
CA TYR A 310 -30.41 -70.55 -79.78
C TYR A 310 -30.22 -72.07 -79.82
N GLN A 311 -30.09 -72.74 -78.67
CA GLN A 311 -29.89 -74.20 -78.64
C GLN A 311 -31.12 -75.01 -79.03
N HIS A 312 -32.32 -74.46 -78.87
CA HIS A 312 -33.56 -75.15 -79.22
C HIS A 312 -33.90 -75.00 -80.71
N GLU A 313 -33.61 -73.83 -81.28
CA GLU A 313 -33.95 -73.49 -82.66
C GLU A 313 -32.83 -73.85 -83.67
N ASN A 314 -31.59 -73.95 -83.23
CA ASN A 314 -30.41 -74.30 -84.03
C ASN A 314 -30.08 -75.82 -83.99
N LYS A 315 -31.12 -76.66 -83.90
CA LYS A 315 -31.01 -78.14 -83.89
C LYS A 315 -31.40 -78.76 -85.23
#